data_AF-A0A968TS70-F1
#
_entry.id   AF-A0A968TS70-F1
#
_cell.length_a   1.000
_cell.length_b   1.000
_cell.length_c   1.000
_cell.angle_alpha   90.00
_cell.angle_beta   90.00
_cell.angle_gamma   90.00
#
_symmetry.space_group_name_H-M   'P 1'
#
loop_
_entity.id
_entity.type
_entity.pdbx_description
1 polymer ?
#
loop_
_entity_poly.entity_id
_entity_poly.type
_entity_poly.pdbx_seq_one_letter_code
_entity_poly.pdbx_strand_id
1 'polypeptide(L)'
;MRDAANELVGLLSIQRPYDGTANQRTILRMMTSALIKRYVDGIRLCVPGTKESRTVEIQQMLKDEIRILKELTWHYVITNPALAMQQYGKARIIRELFRVYTEVIEDKDRKWLDILPRRCQELVVEAEASTSVPRLVADAVSSLADGEAVAVYRKLAGLQPGSVLDLIPG
;
A
#
# COMPACT_ATOMS: atom_id res chain seq x y z
N MET A 1 17.58 19.29 -10.96
CA MET A 1 16.18 19.20 -11.43
C MET A 1 15.97 19.48 -12.92
N ARG A 2 16.29 20.66 -13.49
CA ARG A 2 16.10 20.89 -14.94
C ARG A 2 16.89 19.90 -15.81
N ASP A 3 18.14 19.62 -15.42
CA ASP A 3 19.00 18.68 -16.17
C ASP A 3 18.49 17.25 -16.11
N ALA A 4 18.02 16.82 -14.92
CA ALA A 4 17.37 15.51 -14.74
C ALA A 4 16.10 15.38 -15.58
N ALA A 5 15.30 16.45 -15.72
CA ALA A 5 14.13 16.45 -16.58
C ALA A 5 14.51 16.29 -18.06
N ASN A 6 15.55 16.99 -18.52
CA ASN A 6 16.02 16.88 -19.90
C ASN A 6 16.57 15.47 -20.20
N GLU A 7 17.34 14.89 -19.28
CA GLU A 7 17.86 13.53 -19.43
C GLU A 7 16.71 12.50 -19.47
N LEU A 8 15.74 12.64 -18.57
CA LEU A 8 14.56 11.77 -18.52
C LEU A 8 13.72 11.89 -19.80
N VAL A 9 13.48 13.10 -20.32
CA VAL A 9 12.74 13.32 -21.56
C VAL A 9 13.49 12.73 -22.77
N GLY A 10 14.82 12.87 -22.81
CA GLY A 10 15.66 12.25 -23.84
C GLY A 10 15.53 10.72 -23.84
N LEU A 11 15.57 10.11 -22.66
CA LEU A 11 15.39 8.66 -22.48
C LEU A 11 13.98 8.18 -22.88
N LEU A 12 12.95 8.98 -22.57
CA LEU A 12 11.56 8.62 -22.80
C LEU A 12 11.07 8.88 -24.23
N SER A 13 11.80 9.65 -25.05
CA SER A 13 11.52 9.87 -26.48
C SER A 13 10.03 10.04 -26.82
N ILE A 14 9.30 10.84 -26.02
CA ILE A 14 7.85 10.98 -26.12
C ILE A 14 7.53 11.89 -27.31
N GLN A 15 7.15 11.32 -28.44
CA GLN A 15 6.88 12.08 -29.67
C GLN A 15 5.40 12.41 -29.88
N ARG A 16 4.49 11.61 -29.30
CA ARG A 16 3.05 11.71 -29.54
C ARG A 16 2.27 11.17 -28.34
N PRO A 17 0.99 11.57 -28.18
CA PRO A 17 0.11 10.98 -27.17
C PRO A 17 0.07 9.46 -27.25
N TYR A 18 -0.01 8.81 -26.10
CA TYR A 18 -0.14 7.37 -26.01
C TYR A 18 -1.55 6.93 -26.45
N ASP A 19 -1.62 6.12 -27.50
CA ASP A 19 -2.84 5.53 -28.06
C ASP A 19 -2.94 4.03 -27.77
N GLY A 20 -1.91 3.45 -27.15
CA GLY A 20 -1.91 2.06 -26.73
C GLY A 20 -1.67 1.07 -27.86
N THR A 21 -1.20 1.50 -29.03
CA THR A 21 -0.81 0.58 -30.12
C THR A 21 0.24 -0.45 -29.68
N ALA A 22 0.29 -1.59 -30.38
CA ALA A 22 1.26 -2.65 -30.08
C ALA A 22 2.71 -2.13 -30.08
N ASN A 23 3.04 -1.25 -31.02
CA ASN A 23 4.36 -0.61 -31.09
C ASN A 23 4.65 0.26 -29.86
N GLN A 24 3.72 1.13 -29.47
CA GLN A 24 3.88 1.96 -28.27
C GLN A 24 4.02 1.12 -26.99
N ARG A 25 3.29 0.01 -26.87
CA ARG A 25 3.45 -0.92 -25.74
C ARG A 25 4.84 -1.55 -25.69
N THR A 26 5.40 -1.93 -26.84
CA THR A 26 6.76 -2.46 -26.92
C THR A 26 7.79 -1.41 -26.53
N ILE A 27 7.66 -0.19 -27.06
CA ILE A 27 8.54 0.94 -26.73
C ILE A 27 8.48 1.23 -25.22
N LEU A 28 7.28 1.31 -24.64
CA LEU A 28 7.09 1.53 -23.21
C LEU A 28 7.75 0.44 -22.36
N ARG A 29 7.63 -0.83 -22.76
CA ARG A 29 8.31 -1.94 -22.08
C ARG A 29 9.83 -1.81 -22.15
N MET A 30 10.38 -1.48 -23.32
CA MET A 30 11.83 -1.28 -23.48
C MET A 30 12.33 -0.13 -22.61
N MET A 31 11.62 1.01 -22.60
CA MET A 31 11.95 2.16 -21.76
C MET A 31 11.89 1.82 -20.28
N THR A 32 10.85 1.11 -19.85
CA THR A 32 10.69 0.67 -18.45
C THR A 32 11.86 -0.21 -18.03
N SER A 33 12.24 -1.20 -18.84
CA SER A 33 13.40 -2.06 -18.57
C SER A 33 14.71 -1.27 -18.50
N ALA A 34 14.92 -0.30 -19.40
CA ALA A 34 16.12 0.54 -19.40
C ALA A 34 16.21 1.41 -18.13
N LEU A 35 15.09 2.02 -17.71
CA LEU A 35 15.03 2.84 -16.49
C LEU A 35 15.23 2.01 -15.23
N ILE A 36 14.60 0.83 -15.14
CA ILE A 36 14.82 -0.11 -14.02
C ILE A 36 16.30 -0.45 -13.90
N LYS A 37 16.92 -0.86 -15.01
CA LYS A 37 18.35 -1.19 -15.03
C LYS A 37 19.20 -0.01 -14.58
N ARG A 38 18.97 1.18 -15.15
CA ARG A 38 19.68 2.42 -14.79
C ARG A 38 19.61 2.71 -13.28
N TYR A 39 18.43 2.62 -12.67
CA TYR A 39 18.26 2.95 -11.26
C TYR A 39 18.80 1.87 -10.32
N VAL A 40 18.73 0.59 -10.71
CA VAL A 40 19.35 -0.50 -9.94
C VAL A 40 20.87 -0.41 -9.99
N ASP A 41 21.45 -0.22 -11.19
CA ASP A 41 22.90 -0.09 -11.39
C ASP A 41 23.47 1.19 -10.75
N GLY A 42 22.62 2.20 -10.52
CA GLY A 42 22.97 3.47 -9.89
C GLY A 42 23.10 3.44 -8.37
N ILE A 43 22.83 2.30 -7.73
CA ILE A 43 22.94 2.10 -6.28
C ILE A 43 24.36 1.67 -5.93
N ARG A 44 24.98 2.37 -4.97
CA ARG A 44 26.28 1.99 -4.40
C ARG A 44 26.12 1.62 -2.94
N LEU A 45 26.72 0.49 -2.56
CA LEU A 45 26.78 0.06 -1.17
C LEU A 45 28.02 0.65 -0.52
N CYS A 46 27.84 1.19 0.69
CA CYS A 46 28.92 1.74 1.50
C CYS A 46 29.00 0.93 2.80
N VAL A 47 30.23 0.58 3.22
CA VAL A 47 30.44 -0.03 4.53
C VAL A 47 30.19 1.05 5.59
N PRO A 48 29.21 0.87 6.49
CA PRO A 48 28.90 1.89 7.48
C PRO A 48 30.03 1.98 8.52
N GLY A 49 30.62 3.17 8.68
CA GLY A 49 31.63 3.43 9.72
C GLY A 49 31.03 3.61 11.12
N THR A 50 29.73 3.91 11.21
CA THR A 50 28.96 4.06 12.47
C THR A 50 27.54 3.52 12.28
N LYS A 51 26.79 3.29 13.37
CA LYS A 51 25.38 2.84 13.31
C LYS A 51 24.44 3.82 12.58
N GLU A 52 24.81 5.10 12.50
CA GLU A 52 24.01 6.16 11.86
C GLU A 52 24.42 6.44 10.41
N SER A 53 25.49 5.79 9.93
CA SER A 53 25.99 5.97 8.57
C SER A 53 25.04 5.33 7.55
N ARG A 54 24.77 6.03 6.45
CA ARG A 54 24.01 5.48 5.32
C ARG A 54 24.80 4.33 4.69
N THR A 55 24.14 3.20 4.54
CA THR A 55 24.68 2.00 3.88
C THR A 55 24.50 2.01 2.37
N VAL A 56 23.71 2.96 1.86
CA VAL A 56 23.38 3.11 0.45
C VAL A 56 23.62 4.55 0.01
N GLU A 57 24.42 4.70 -1.04
CA GLU A 57 24.62 5.95 -1.75
C GLU A 57 23.98 5.87 -3.13
N ILE A 58 23.21 6.89 -3.48
CA ILE A 58 22.60 7.05 -4.80
C ILE A 58 22.99 8.43 -5.30
N GLN A 59 23.45 8.50 -6.55
CA GLN A 59 23.81 9.74 -7.21
C GLN A 59 22.64 10.72 -7.22
N GLN A 60 22.91 12.00 -6.96
CA GLN A 60 21.86 13.01 -6.84
C GLN A 60 21.01 13.14 -8.11
N MET A 61 21.61 12.97 -9.29
CA MET A 61 20.91 13.02 -10.58
C MET A 61 19.79 11.96 -10.67
N LEU A 62 20.08 10.72 -10.27
CA LEU A 62 19.10 9.63 -10.26
C LEU A 62 17.99 9.87 -9.23
N LYS A 63 18.30 10.49 -8.08
CA LYS A 63 17.29 10.89 -7.10
C LYS A 63 16.34 11.94 -7.67
N ASP A 64 16.88 12.92 -8.39
CA ASP A 64 16.08 13.96 -9.03
C ASP A 64 15.16 13.38 -10.12
N GLU A 65 15.66 12.45 -10.95
CA GLU A 65 14.83 11.75 -11.95
C GLU A 65 13.69 10.94 -11.30
N ILE A 66 14.02 10.12 -10.28
CA ILE A 66 13.03 9.34 -9.53
C ILE A 66 11.99 10.27 -8.88
N ARG A 67 12.41 11.43 -8.39
CA ARG A 67 11.49 12.43 -7.84
C ARG A 67 10.52 12.92 -8.91
N ILE A 68 11.00 13.26 -10.10
CA ILE A 68 10.13 13.67 -11.22
C ILE A 68 9.12 12.56 -11.55
N LEU A 69 9.56 11.30 -11.66
CA LEU A 69 8.66 10.17 -11.93
C LEU A 69 7.60 9.96 -10.83
N LYS A 70 7.97 10.16 -9.57
CA LYS A 70 7.04 10.13 -8.43
C LYS A 70 6.01 11.26 -8.51
N GLU A 71 6.44 12.48 -8.83
CA GLU A 71 5.51 13.62 -8.99
C GLU A 71 4.54 13.40 -10.15
N LEU A 72 5.01 12.87 -11.28
CA LEU A 72 4.12 12.51 -12.40
C LEU A 72 3.11 11.44 -11.99
N THR A 73 3.55 10.41 -11.25
CA THR A 73 2.65 9.37 -10.73
C THR A 73 1.64 9.97 -9.75
N TRP A 74 2.07 10.88 -8.89
CA TRP A 74 1.18 11.56 -7.95
C TRP A 74 0.10 12.36 -8.69
N HIS A 75 0.50 13.18 -9.65
CA HIS A 75 -0.40 14.08 -10.39
C HIS A 75 -1.36 13.33 -11.32
N TYR A 76 -0.88 12.34 -12.08
CA TYR A 76 -1.71 11.70 -13.11
C TYR A 76 -2.40 10.42 -12.65
N VAL A 77 -1.88 9.76 -11.61
CA VAL A 77 -2.44 8.49 -11.12
C VAL A 77 -3.08 8.69 -9.75
N ILE A 78 -2.32 9.07 -8.73
CA ILE A 78 -2.80 9.01 -7.33
C ILE A 78 -3.87 10.06 -7.03
N THR A 79 -3.69 11.28 -7.53
CA THR A 79 -4.64 12.39 -7.34
C THR A 79 -5.79 12.40 -8.36
N ASN A 80 -5.90 11.35 -9.19
CA ASN A 80 -6.99 11.22 -10.14
C ASN A 80 -8.35 11.21 -9.42
N PRO A 81 -9.26 12.14 -9.70
CA PRO A 81 -10.58 12.21 -9.06
C PRO A 81 -11.39 10.92 -9.18
N ALA A 82 -11.19 10.13 -10.25
CA ALA A 82 -11.82 8.83 -10.41
C ALA A 82 -11.43 7.83 -9.30
N LEU A 83 -10.25 7.97 -8.70
CA LEU A 83 -9.80 7.17 -7.57
C LEU A 83 -10.25 7.76 -6.22
N ALA A 84 -10.59 9.05 -6.16
CA ALA A 84 -10.91 9.72 -4.89
C ALA A 84 -12.11 9.07 -4.18
N MET A 85 -13.16 8.73 -4.93
CA MET A 85 -14.33 8.02 -4.38
C MET A 85 -13.96 6.65 -3.81
N GLN A 86 -13.11 5.89 -4.52
CA GLN A 86 -12.65 4.57 -4.06
C GLN A 86 -11.76 4.68 -2.82
N GLN A 87 -10.83 5.64 -2.79
CA GLN A 87 -9.96 5.91 -1.65
C GLN A 87 -10.76 6.31 -0.42
N TYR A 88 -11.75 7.20 -0.59
CA TYR A 88 -12.65 7.60 0.50
C TYR A 88 -13.44 6.40 1.04
N GLY A 89 -13.99 5.55 0.17
CA GLY A 89 -14.70 4.34 0.55
C GLY A 89 -13.81 3.36 1.32
N LYS A 90 -12.60 3.08 0.84
CA LYS A 90 -11.62 2.22 1.52
C LYS A 90 -11.22 2.79 2.89
N ALA A 91 -10.95 4.09 2.98
CA ALA A 91 -10.63 4.74 4.25
C ALA A 91 -11.79 4.68 5.25
N ARG A 92 -13.06 4.69 4.78
CA ARG A 92 -14.22 4.46 5.64
C ARG A 92 -14.25 3.03 6.16
N ILE A 93 -14.05 2.03 5.28
CA ILE A 93 -14.01 0.62 5.66
C ILE A 93 -12.98 0.38 6.77
N ILE A 94 -11.75 0.86 6.59
CA ILE A 94 -10.68 0.69 7.59
C ILE A 94 -11.05 1.34 8.92
N ARG A 95 -11.61 2.56 8.91
CA ARG A 95 -12.04 3.25 10.13
C ARG A 95 -13.12 2.49 10.89
N GLU A 96 -14.11 1.96 10.18
CA GLU A 96 -15.19 1.18 10.80
C GLU A 96 -14.69 -0.16 11.35
N LEU A 97 -13.84 -0.88 10.59
CA LEU A 97 -13.24 -2.12 11.08
C LEU A 97 -12.40 -1.88 12.33
N PHE A 98 -11.56 -0.85 12.32
CA PHE A 98 -10.75 -0.48 13.48
C PHE A 98 -11.63 -0.21 14.70
N ARG A 99 -12.66 0.63 14.53
CA ARG A 99 -13.59 0.98 15.60
C ARG A 99 -14.28 -0.26 16.18
N VAL A 100 -14.90 -1.09 15.34
CA VAL A 100 -15.64 -2.28 15.78
C VAL A 100 -14.71 -3.26 16.50
N TYR A 101 -13.50 -3.48 15.98
CA TYR A 101 -12.54 -4.39 16.62
C TYR A 101 -12.05 -3.87 17.96
N THR A 102 -11.84 -2.55 18.10
CA THR A 102 -11.55 -1.94 19.41
C THR A 102 -12.68 -2.20 20.39
N GLU A 103 -13.93 -1.91 20.00
CA GLU A 103 -15.11 -2.14 20.84
C GLU A 103 -15.23 -3.61 21.29
N VAL A 104 -14.96 -4.56 20.39
CA VAL A 104 -15.01 -6.01 20.68
C VAL A 104 -13.90 -6.47 21.61
N ILE A 105 -12.68 -5.94 21.47
CA ILE A 105 -11.54 -6.35 22.29
C ILE A 105 -11.61 -5.73 23.70
N GLU A 106 -12.15 -4.52 23.81
CA GLU A 106 -12.34 -3.84 25.10
C GLU A 106 -13.56 -4.36 25.88
N ASP A 107 -14.45 -5.11 25.22
CA ASP A 107 -15.60 -5.75 25.87
C ASP A 107 -15.13 -6.81 26.89
N LYS A 108 -15.43 -6.55 28.17
CA LYS A 108 -15.07 -7.41 29.29
C LYS A 108 -15.75 -8.77 29.23
N ASP A 109 -16.95 -8.82 28.68
CA ASP A 109 -17.73 -10.05 28.56
C ASP A 109 -17.29 -10.89 27.35
N ARG A 110 -16.41 -10.33 26.50
CA ARG A 110 -15.84 -11.00 25.32
C ARG A 110 -16.90 -11.62 24.40
N LYS A 111 -18.13 -11.09 24.46
CA LYS A 111 -19.32 -11.72 23.90
C LYS A 111 -19.25 -11.86 22.38
N TRP A 112 -18.52 -10.96 21.75
CA TRP A 112 -18.44 -10.82 20.31
C TRP A 112 -17.04 -11.09 19.75
N LEU A 113 -16.16 -11.74 20.51
CA LEU A 113 -14.80 -12.07 20.03
C LEU A 113 -14.82 -12.90 18.73
N ASP A 114 -15.84 -13.74 18.55
CA ASP A 114 -16.00 -14.58 17.35
C ASP A 114 -16.23 -13.79 16.06
N ILE A 115 -16.54 -12.50 16.16
CA ILE A 115 -16.65 -11.59 15.01
C ILE A 115 -15.27 -11.27 14.41
N LEU A 116 -14.21 -11.35 15.22
CA LEU A 116 -12.85 -11.16 14.76
C LEU A 116 -12.40 -12.37 13.93
N PRO A 117 -11.60 -12.17 12.86
CA PRO A 117 -10.91 -13.27 12.20
C PRO A 117 -10.10 -14.11 13.18
N ARG A 118 -10.02 -15.42 12.96
CA ARG A 118 -9.37 -16.37 13.88
C ARG A 118 -7.97 -15.94 14.32
N ARG A 119 -7.15 -15.51 13.34
CA ARG A 119 -5.81 -14.99 13.59
C ARG A 119 -5.78 -13.76 14.52
N CYS A 120 -6.80 -12.92 14.46
CA CYS A 120 -6.92 -11.75 15.34
C CYS A 120 -7.31 -12.16 16.76
N GLN A 121 -8.16 -13.18 16.90
CA GLN A 121 -8.48 -13.76 18.21
C GLN A 121 -7.22 -14.32 18.88
N GLU A 122 -6.40 -15.05 18.11
CA GLU A 122 -5.11 -15.60 18.57
C GLU A 122 -4.17 -14.48 19.03
N LEU A 123 -4.02 -13.40 18.25
CA LEU A 123 -3.21 -12.23 18.65
C LEU A 123 -3.71 -11.58 19.95
N VAL A 124 -5.02 -11.53 20.18
CA VAL A 124 -5.61 -10.97 21.42
C VAL A 124 -5.37 -11.89 22.62
N VAL A 125 -5.36 -13.20 22.41
CA VAL A 125 -5.07 -14.19 23.45
C VAL A 125 -3.58 -14.22 23.80
N GLU A 126 -2.71 -14.10 22.80
CA GLU A 126 -1.25 -14.09 22.95
C GLU A 126 -0.70 -12.74 23.41
N ALA A 127 -1.49 -11.68 23.33
CA ALA A 127 -1.08 -10.34 23.74
C ALA A 127 -0.68 -10.31 25.21
N GLU A 128 0.54 -9.81 25.48
CA GLU A 128 0.94 -9.48 26.84
C GLU A 128 0.00 -8.42 27.43
N ALA A 129 -0.20 -8.44 28.75
CA ALA A 129 -1.04 -7.46 29.46
C ALA A 129 -0.59 -5.99 29.26
N SER A 130 0.65 -5.77 28.79
CA SER A 130 1.24 -4.47 28.44
C SER A 130 0.87 -3.98 27.03
N THR A 131 0.32 -4.84 26.17
CA THR A 131 0.08 -4.51 24.76
C THR A 131 -1.14 -3.61 24.61
N SER A 132 -0.95 -2.47 23.94
CA SER A 132 -2.01 -1.51 23.69
C SER A 132 -3.05 -2.05 22.69
N VAL A 133 -4.34 -1.98 23.02
CA VAL A 133 -5.45 -2.42 22.14
C VAL A 133 -5.37 -1.79 20.73
N PRO A 134 -5.14 -0.48 20.57
CA PRO A 134 -4.93 0.13 19.25
C PRO A 134 -3.86 -0.56 18.39
N ARG A 135 -2.79 -1.08 19.00
CA ARG A 135 -1.72 -1.79 18.28
C ARG A 135 -2.22 -3.15 17.78
N LEU A 136 -2.90 -3.92 18.62
CA LEU A 136 -3.49 -5.21 18.27
C LEU A 136 -4.50 -5.06 17.13
N VAL A 137 -5.37 -4.05 17.22
CA VAL A 137 -6.35 -3.76 16.18
C VAL A 137 -5.68 -3.32 14.88
N ALA A 138 -4.65 -2.48 14.95
CA ALA A 138 -3.89 -2.07 13.76
C ALA A 138 -3.25 -3.27 13.06
N ASP A 139 -2.64 -4.19 13.82
CA ASP A 139 -2.03 -5.40 13.26
C ASP A 139 -3.09 -6.31 12.63
N ALA A 140 -4.22 -6.53 13.32
CA ALA A 140 -5.37 -7.26 12.83
C ALA A 140 -5.89 -6.71 11.50
N VAL A 141 -6.21 -5.41 11.45
CA VAL A 141 -6.76 -4.77 10.24
C VAL A 141 -5.74 -4.74 9.10
N SER A 142 -4.45 -4.52 9.40
CA SER A 142 -3.40 -4.48 8.39
C SER A 142 -3.09 -5.84 7.76
N SER A 143 -3.45 -6.95 8.43
CA SER A 143 -3.29 -8.29 7.89
C SER A 143 -4.32 -8.68 6.83
N LEU A 144 -5.42 -7.93 6.70
CA LEU A 144 -6.48 -8.19 5.74
C LEU A 144 -6.08 -7.69 4.36
N ALA A 145 -6.27 -8.52 3.34
CA ALA A 145 -6.26 -8.06 1.96
C ALA A 145 -7.47 -7.15 1.68
N ASP A 146 -7.36 -6.28 0.67
CA ASP A 146 -8.44 -5.35 0.28
C ASP A 146 -9.81 -6.03 0.11
N GLY A 147 -9.83 -7.21 -0.52
CA GLY A 147 -11.06 -7.98 -0.73
C GLY A 147 -11.67 -8.53 0.56
N GLU A 148 -10.82 -8.98 1.49
CA GLU A 148 -11.23 -9.52 2.79
C GLU A 148 -11.79 -8.41 3.69
N ALA A 149 -11.12 -7.25 3.74
CA ALA A 149 -11.59 -6.09 4.48
C ALA A 149 -12.98 -5.63 4.00
N VAL A 150 -13.20 -5.59 2.68
CA VAL A 150 -14.52 -5.28 2.10
C VAL A 150 -15.55 -6.35 2.48
N ALA A 151 -15.21 -7.63 2.40
CA ALA A 151 -16.11 -8.73 2.70
C ALA A 151 -16.56 -8.73 4.18
N VAL A 152 -15.60 -8.59 5.10
CA VAL A 152 -15.87 -8.51 6.54
C VAL A 152 -16.71 -7.27 6.85
N TYR A 153 -16.38 -6.11 6.29
CA TYR A 153 -17.17 -4.89 6.47
C TYR A 153 -18.62 -5.06 6.02
N ARG A 154 -18.86 -5.69 4.87
CA ARG A 154 -20.24 -5.93 4.37
C ARG A 154 -21.04 -6.83 5.29
N LYS A 155 -20.43 -7.86 5.87
CA LYS A 155 -21.06 -8.75 6.85
C LYS A 155 -21.39 -7.98 8.14
N LEU A 156 -20.42 -7.24 8.68
CA LEU A 156 -20.60 -6.41 9.89
C LEU A 156 -21.69 -5.35 9.73
N ALA A 157 -21.72 -4.68 8.58
CA ALA A 157 -22.72 -3.66 8.28
C ALA A 157 -24.10 -4.22 7.92
N GLY A 158 -24.27 -5.55 7.91
CA GLY A 158 -25.53 -6.21 7.53
C GLY A 158 -25.91 -6.03 6.06
N LEU A 159 -24.97 -5.64 5.20
CA LEU A 159 -25.18 -5.37 3.78
C LEU A 159 -25.21 -6.65 2.93
N GLN A 160 -24.71 -7.75 3.48
CA GLN A 160 -24.74 -9.06 2.85
C GLN A 160 -25.15 -10.10 3.89
N PRO A 161 -26.28 -10.82 3.70
CA PRO A 161 -26.59 -11.96 4.54
C PRO A 161 -25.50 -13.02 4.33
N GLY A 162 -24.74 -13.33 5.38
CA GLY A 162 -23.74 -14.39 5.34
C GLY A 162 -24.42 -15.77 5.32
N SER A 163 -23.78 -16.74 4.66
CA SER A 163 -24.13 -18.14 4.88
C SER A 163 -23.59 -18.59 6.24
N VAL A 164 -24.32 -19.47 6.95
CA VAL A 164 -23.84 -20.10 8.20
C VAL A 164 -22.53 -20.89 7.97
N LEU A 165 -22.28 -21.29 6.72
CA LEU A 165 -21.07 -22.01 6.31
C LEU A 165 -19.94 -21.09 5.83
N ASP A 166 -20.17 -19.77 5.73
CA ASP A 166 -19.14 -18.83 5.32
C ASP A 166 -18.16 -18.61 6.47
N LEU A 167 -17.04 -19.32 6.44
CA LEU A 167 -15.88 -19.01 7.28
C LEU A 167 -15.53 -17.52 7.14
N ILE A 168 -15.27 -16.86 8.26
CA ILE A 168 -14.65 -15.53 8.26
C ILE A 168 -13.25 -15.75 7.66
N PRO A 169 -12.91 -15.13 6.50
CA PRO A 169 -11.58 -15.29 5.94
C PRO A 169 -10.56 -14.78 6.95
N GLY A 170 -9.53 -15.59 7.18
CA GLY A 170 -8.42 -15.35 8.08
C GLY A 170 -7.16 -16.01 7.55
#